data_AF-A0A3A8STS8-F1
#
_entry.id   AF-A0A3A8STS8-F1
#
_cell.length_a   1.000
_cell.length_b   1.000
_cell.length_c   1.000
_cell.angle_alpha   90.00
_cell.angle_beta   90.00
_cell.angle_gamma   90.00
#
_symmetry.space_group_name_H-M   'P 1'
#
loop_
_entity.id
_entity.type
_entity.pdbx_description
1 polymer ?
#
loop_
_entity_poly.entity_id
_entity_poly.type
_entity_poly.pdbx_seq_one_letter_code
_entity_poly.pdbx_strand_id
1 'polypeptide(L)'
;MHRHATRQSRGILQPLVTALGLAALATGSGCLIPQDVALLESLPEFRNRPPRIVEEQVEPSERILRAFGVGSCTQDFNVVVEDLDVDDRITVEWYVDYNPSNPTGYYRQIVLANTGQPRRDDRGTLRMDLRSANNPLAPPGIHLIEAFVTDRHLTNRQPDPPDEVILADGGVVKNPGFVTSYAWVVNTVAGDCQ
;
A
#
# COMPACT_ATOMS: atom_id res chain seq x y z
N MET A 1 122.29 2.72 30.36
CA MET A 1 121.61 3.28 31.54
C MET A 1 120.30 2.52 31.76
N HIS A 2 120.10 2.01 32.98
CA HIS A 2 118.91 1.46 33.68
C HIS A 2 117.79 0.76 32.86
N ARG A 3 117.58 -0.57 32.96
CA ARG A 3 116.93 -1.39 34.03
C ARG A 3 115.56 -0.88 34.51
N HIS A 4 114.52 -1.72 34.32
CA HIS A 4 113.45 -2.14 35.28
C HIS A 4 112.33 -2.83 34.45
N ALA A 5 112.16 -4.16 34.40
CA ALA A 5 111.78 -5.17 35.40
C ALA A 5 110.28 -5.22 35.76
N THR A 6 109.65 -6.35 35.40
CA THR A 6 108.55 -7.08 36.10
C THR A 6 107.14 -6.43 36.11
N ARG A 7 105.98 -7.12 36.20
CA ARG A 7 105.61 -8.43 36.78
C ARG A 7 104.16 -8.83 36.35
N GLN A 8 103.86 -10.12 36.51
CA GLN A 8 102.59 -10.85 36.36
C GLN A 8 101.40 -10.40 37.24
N SER A 9 100.16 -10.76 36.85
CA SER A 9 99.14 -11.55 37.59
C SER A 9 97.83 -11.64 36.76
N ARG A 10 97.17 -12.79 36.51
CA ARG A 10 96.35 -13.74 37.31
C ARG A 10 94.94 -13.26 37.74
N GLY A 11 93.92 -14.09 37.48
CA GLY A 11 92.57 -14.12 38.10
C GLY A 11 91.44 -14.00 37.06
N ILE A 12 90.74 -15.07 36.65
CA ILE A 12 89.64 -15.84 37.31
C ILE A 12 88.50 -14.95 37.81
N LEU A 13 87.28 -15.13 37.25
CA LEU A 13 86.00 -15.30 37.98
C LEU A 13 84.81 -15.44 37.02
N GLN A 14 84.12 -16.59 37.09
CA GLN A 14 82.68 -16.73 36.81
C GLN A 14 81.91 -16.58 38.13
N PRO A 15 80.67 -16.08 38.09
CA PRO A 15 79.51 -16.88 38.54
C PRO A 15 78.31 -16.74 37.56
N LEU A 16 77.55 -17.78 37.19
CA LEU A 16 76.51 -18.53 37.94
C LEU A 16 75.24 -17.71 38.26
N VAL A 17 74.13 -17.98 37.55
CA VAL A 17 72.84 -18.52 38.06
C VAL A 17 71.67 -18.22 37.09
N THR A 18 70.89 -19.28 36.90
CA THR A 18 69.64 -19.57 36.18
C THR A 18 68.43 -18.62 36.34
N ALA A 19 67.55 -18.53 35.32
CA ALA A 19 66.10 -18.86 35.42
C ALA A 19 65.29 -18.66 34.10
N LEU A 20 64.44 -19.66 33.83
CA LEU A 20 63.19 -19.79 33.07
C LEU A 20 62.65 -18.70 32.11
N GLY A 21 62.10 -19.16 30.96
CA GLY A 21 61.03 -18.47 30.23
C GLY A 21 60.58 -19.19 28.95
N LEU A 22 59.48 -19.96 29.01
CA LEU A 22 58.73 -20.53 27.88
C LEU A 22 57.88 -19.43 27.18
N ALA A 23 57.77 -19.46 25.84
CA ALA A 23 56.64 -19.02 24.98
C ALA A 23 57.18 -18.66 23.56
N ALA A 24 56.54 -18.89 22.41
CA ALA A 24 55.22 -19.40 22.07
C ALA A 24 55.24 -19.96 20.63
N LEU A 25 54.45 -21.02 20.41
CA LEU A 25 54.02 -21.49 19.10
C LEU A 25 52.96 -20.53 18.54
N ALA A 26 53.19 -19.94 17.37
CA ALA A 26 52.15 -19.27 16.60
C ALA A 26 51.75 -20.19 15.42
N THR A 27 50.96 -21.21 15.73
CA THR A 27 50.15 -21.90 14.73
C THR A 27 49.13 -20.90 14.20
N GLY A 28 49.23 -20.54 12.92
CA GLY A 28 48.26 -19.72 12.23
C GLY A 28 46.89 -20.38 12.27
N SER A 29 46.08 -19.99 13.24
CA SER A 29 44.64 -20.18 13.24
C SER A 29 44.08 -19.39 12.06
N GLY A 30 43.84 -20.07 10.95
CA GLY A 30 42.91 -19.61 9.93
C GLY A 30 41.62 -19.24 10.64
N CYS A 31 41.32 -17.94 10.66
CA CYS A 31 40.06 -17.46 11.17
C CYS A 31 38.97 -18.10 10.32
N LEU A 32 38.21 -19.01 10.93
CA LEU A 32 36.86 -19.32 10.49
C LEU A 32 36.16 -17.98 10.42
N ILE A 33 35.92 -17.48 9.20
CA ILE A 33 35.02 -16.36 9.00
C ILE A 33 33.66 -16.92 9.44
N PRO A 34 33.06 -16.46 10.54
CA PRO A 34 31.65 -16.73 10.75
C PRO A 34 30.97 -16.13 9.52
N GLN A 35 30.34 -16.99 8.72
CA GLN A 35 29.33 -16.52 7.79
C GLN A 35 28.27 -15.91 8.69
N ASP A 36 28.38 -14.61 8.93
CA ASP A 36 27.28 -13.81 9.44
C ASP A 36 26.14 -14.14 8.49
N VAL A 37 25.20 -14.93 9.01
CA VAL A 37 23.92 -15.17 8.36
C VAL A 37 23.40 -13.77 8.14
N ALA A 38 23.51 -13.28 6.90
CA ALA A 38 22.77 -12.15 6.45
C ALA A 38 21.33 -12.56 6.68
N LEU A 39 20.81 -12.17 7.84
CA LEU A 39 19.42 -12.18 8.19
C LEU A 39 18.82 -11.35 7.06
N LEU A 40 18.33 -12.01 6.00
CA LEU A 40 17.49 -11.34 5.04
C LEU A 40 16.39 -10.73 5.91
N GLU A 41 16.44 -9.40 6.04
CA GLU A 41 15.32 -8.62 6.54
C GLU A 41 14.07 -9.25 5.95
N SER A 42 13.16 -9.66 6.82
CA SER A 42 11.89 -10.29 6.46
C SER A 42 11.36 -9.64 5.19
N LEU A 43 11.10 -10.46 4.17
CA LEU A 43 10.48 -10.00 2.92
C LEU A 43 9.38 -8.99 3.28
N PRO A 44 9.33 -7.81 2.64
CA PRO A 44 8.33 -6.82 2.98
C PRO A 44 6.96 -7.49 2.95
N GLU A 45 6.23 -7.39 4.05
CA GLU A 45 4.85 -7.86 4.09
C GLU A 45 4.13 -7.15 2.94
N PHE A 46 3.67 -7.90 1.93
CA PHE A 46 2.82 -7.36 0.87
C PHE A 46 1.52 -6.89 1.54
N ARG A 47 1.51 -5.61 1.92
CA ARG A 47 0.34 -4.94 2.46
C ARG A 47 -0.19 -4.05 1.37
N ASN A 48 -1.22 -4.52 0.69
CA ASN A 48 -2.06 -3.69 -0.16
C ASN A 48 -2.52 -2.45 0.62
N ARG A 49 -2.67 -1.32 -0.08
CA ARG A 49 -3.08 -0.02 0.47
C ARG A 49 -4.45 0.34 -0.11
N PRO A 50 -5.27 1.09 0.65
CA PRO A 50 -6.60 1.45 0.18
C PRO A 50 -6.53 2.41 -1.02
N PRO A 51 -7.36 2.22 -2.06
CA PRO A 51 -7.58 3.24 -3.06
C PRO A 51 -8.27 4.45 -2.44
N ARG A 52 -8.07 5.62 -3.06
CA ARG A 52 -8.55 6.92 -2.57
C ARG A 52 -9.34 7.63 -3.66
N ILE A 53 -10.50 8.17 -3.28
CA ILE A 53 -11.23 9.11 -4.13
C ILE A 53 -10.61 10.49 -3.95
N VAL A 54 -10.24 11.14 -5.05
CA VAL A 54 -9.73 12.51 -5.04
C VAL A 54 -10.93 13.46 -4.99
N GLU A 55 -11.42 13.72 -3.78
CA GLU A 55 -12.67 14.46 -3.54
C GLU A 55 -12.68 15.85 -4.18
N GLU A 56 -11.53 16.50 -4.35
CA GLU A 56 -11.42 17.83 -4.98
C GLU A 56 -11.66 17.80 -6.49
N GLN A 57 -11.67 16.61 -7.10
CA GLN A 57 -11.83 16.42 -8.55
C GLN A 57 -13.09 15.62 -8.91
N VAL A 58 -13.94 15.32 -7.92
CA VAL A 58 -15.24 14.71 -8.17
C VAL A 58 -16.16 15.72 -8.85
N GLU A 59 -17.04 15.22 -9.70
CA GLU A 59 -18.05 16.04 -10.35
C GLU A 59 -19.42 15.40 -10.16
N PRO A 60 -20.49 16.17 -9.91
CA PRO A 60 -20.43 17.58 -9.52
C PRO A 60 -19.69 17.76 -8.19
N SER A 61 -18.99 18.88 -8.03
CA SER A 61 -18.26 19.21 -6.80
C SER A 61 -19.22 19.45 -5.62
N GLU A 62 -20.47 19.81 -5.91
CA GLU A 62 -21.53 19.95 -4.92
C GLU A 62 -22.10 18.59 -4.53
N ARG A 63 -22.10 18.27 -3.23
CA ARG A 63 -22.69 17.02 -2.71
C ARG A 63 -24.22 17.01 -2.71
N ILE A 64 -24.87 18.16 -2.86
CA ILE A 64 -26.33 18.29 -2.82
C ILE A 64 -26.81 19.04 -4.05
N LEU A 65 -27.42 18.32 -4.99
CA LEU A 65 -28.05 18.91 -6.17
C LEU A 65 -29.50 19.24 -5.82
N ARG A 66 -29.83 20.52 -5.70
CA ARG A 66 -31.12 20.95 -5.15
C ARG A 66 -32.30 20.90 -6.12
N ALA A 67 -32.03 20.95 -7.42
CA ALA A 67 -33.06 21.08 -8.45
C ALA A 67 -32.62 20.41 -9.77
N PHE A 68 -32.40 19.10 -9.75
CA PHE A 68 -32.14 18.35 -10.97
C PHE A 68 -33.43 18.19 -11.79
N GLY A 69 -33.38 18.43 -13.09
CA GLY A 69 -34.54 18.43 -13.99
C GLY A 69 -35.04 19.80 -14.43
N VAL A 70 -34.48 20.89 -13.91
CA VAL A 70 -34.71 22.26 -14.42
C VAL A 70 -33.49 22.69 -15.23
N GLY A 71 -33.68 23.08 -16.49
CA GLY A 71 -32.62 23.56 -17.38
C GLY A 71 -31.65 22.49 -17.92
N SER A 72 -31.39 21.41 -17.17
CA SER A 72 -30.67 20.24 -17.65
C SER A 72 -31.38 18.95 -17.24
N CYS A 73 -31.57 18.07 -18.22
CA CYS A 73 -32.12 16.72 -18.02
C CYS A 73 -31.06 15.67 -17.73
N THR A 74 -29.80 16.09 -17.73
CA THR A 74 -28.69 15.16 -17.69
C THR A 74 -27.61 15.61 -16.73
N GLN A 75 -27.07 14.67 -15.97
CA GLN A 75 -26.01 14.91 -15.00
C GLN A 75 -24.99 13.78 -15.05
N ASP A 76 -23.72 14.16 -15.05
CA ASP A 76 -22.61 13.22 -14.90
C ASP A 76 -22.13 13.24 -13.46
N PHE A 77 -22.00 12.06 -12.87
CA PHE A 77 -21.35 11.86 -11.58
C PHE A 77 -20.01 11.18 -11.85
N ASN A 78 -18.93 11.82 -11.45
CA ASN A 78 -17.56 11.43 -11.75
C ASN A 78 -16.78 11.29 -10.46
N VAL A 79 -16.11 10.15 -10.30
CA VAL A 79 -15.05 9.98 -9.30
C VAL A 79 -13.70 9.86 -10.00
N VAL A 80 -12.70 10.53 -9.44
CA VAL A 80 -11.28 10.37 -9.80
C VAL A 80 -10.65 9.53 -8.71
N VAL A 81 -9.88 8.51 -9.10
CA VAL A 81 -9.29 7.56 -8.16
C VAL A 81 -7.76 7.62 -8.22
N GLU A 82 -7.16 7.60 -7.03
CA GLU A 82 -5.74 7.43 -6.81
C GLU A 82 -5.51 6.16 -6.00
N ASP A 83 -4.57 5.34 -6.44
CA ASP A 83 -4.23 4.06 -5.86
C ASP A 83 -2.71 3.88 -5.96
N LEU A 84 -2.05 3.71 -4.82
CA LEU A 84 -0.58 3.63 -4.80
C LEU A 84 -0.07 2.25 -5.24
N ASP A 85 -0.93 1.24 -5.25
CA ASP A 85 -0.65 -0.12 -5.71
C ASP A 85 -1.07 -0.24 -7.18
N VAL A 86 -0.25 0.35 -8.05
CA VAL A 86 -0.60 0.61 -9.46
C VAL A 86 -1.07 -0.61 -10.26
N ASP A 87 -0.65 -1.82 -9.87
CA ASP A 87 -0.99 -3.08 -10.52
C ASP A 87 -2.42 -3.56 -10.18
N ASP A 88 -3.08 -2.96 -9.19
CA ASP A 88 -4.40 -3.36 -8.76
C ASP A 88 -5.49 -3.08 -9.79
N ARG A 89 -6.50 -3.93 -9.78
CA ARG A 89 -7.71 -3.73 -10.57
C ARG A 89 -8.70 -2.91 -9.76
N ILE A 90 -8.84 -1.64 -10.11
CA ILE A 90 -9.81 -0.76 -9.48
C ILE A 90 -11.18 -0.84 -10.17
N THR A 91 -12.22 -1.02 -9.36
CA THR A 91 -13.61 -1.06 -9.79
C THR A 91 -14.42 0.01 -9.07
N VAL A 92 -15.29 0.69 -9.82
CA VAL A 92 -16.28 1.65 -9.31
C VAL A 92 -17.67 1.05 -9.43
N GLU A 93 -18.32 0.79 -8.31
CA GLU A 93 -19.69 0.33 -8.20
C GLU A 93 -20.61 1.49 -7.82
N TRP A 94 -21.58 1.79 -8.67
CA TRP A 94 -22.56 2.84 -8.48
C TRP A 94 -23.84 2.27 -7.90
N TYR A 95 -24.30 2.87 -6.81
CA TYR A 95 -25.54 2.53 -6.14
C TYR A 95 -26.49 3.73 -6.18
N VAL A 96 -27.78 3.46 -6.44
CA VAL A 96 -28.80 4.50 -6.58
C VAL A 96 -30.06 4.05 -5.84
N ASP A 97 -30.57 4.87 -4.92
CA ASP A 97 -31.78 4.62 -4.11
C ASP A 97 -31.88 3.20 -3.55
N TYR A 98 -30.74 2.68 -3.11
CA TYR A 98 -30.61 1.33 -2.59
C TYR A 98 -30.99 1.29 -1.10
N ASN A 99 -31.45 0.13 -0.63
CA ASN A 99 -31.65 -0.09 0.81
C ASN A 99 -30.32 -0.49 1.46
N PRO A 100 -29.74 0.32 2.38
CA PRO A 100 -28.46 -0.01 3.00
C PRO A 100 -28.52 -1.27 3.87
N SER A 101 -29.70 -1.63 4.41
CA SER A 101 -29.91 -2.83 5.21
C SER A 101 -30.12 -4.09 4.38
N ASN A 102 -30.45 -3.93 3.08
CA ASN A 102 -30.63 -5.03 2.15
C ASN A 102 -30.22 -4.57 0.73
N PRO A 103 -28.91 -4.40 0.49
CA PRO A 103 -28.43 -3.80 -0.75
C PRO A 103 -28.66 -4.74 -1.92
N THR A 104 -29.48 -4.31 -2.88
CA THR A 104 -29.79 -5.08 -4.10
C THR A 104 -28.76 -4.79 -5.19
N GLY A 105 -27.53 -5.28 -5.03
CA GLY A 105 -26.45 -5.11 -6.02
C GLY A 105 -26.17 -3.64 -6.40
N TYR A 106 -25.26 -3.45 -7.34
CA TYR A 106 -24.99 -2.13 -7.91
C TYR A 106 -25.95 -1.82 -9.06
N TYR A 107 -26.23 -0.53 -9.26
CA TYR A 107 -26.92 -0.03 -10.46
C TYR A 107 -26.03 -0.11 -11.70
N ARG A 108 -24.74 0.22 -11.54
CA ARG A 108 -23.74 0.15 -12.63
C ARG A 108 -22.35 -0.13 -12.06
N GLN A 109 -21.54 -0.88 -12.79
CA GLN A 109 -20.14 -1.12 -12.46
C GLN A 109 -19.24 -0.67 -13.60
N ILE A 110 -18.09 -0.08 -13.25
CA ILE A 110 -17.08 0.41 -14.18
C ILE A 110 -15.73 -0.09 -13.68
N VAL A 111 -14.94 -0.72 -14.54
CA VAL A 111 -13.55 -1.07 -14.23
C VAL A 111 -12.68 0.04 -14.78
N LEU A 112 -11.83 0.63 -13.92
CA LEU A 112 -10.92 1.67 -14.33
C LEU A 112 -9.72 1.08 -15.07
N ALA A 113 -9.20 1.81 -16.05
CA ALA A 113 -8.04 1.43 -16.82
C ALA A 113 -6.79 1.40 -15.94
N ASN A 114 -6.06 0.29 -15.99
CA ASN A 114 -4.75 0.23 -15.36
C ASN A 114 -3.69 0.83 -16.29
N THR A 115 -3.18 2.00 -15.93
CA THR A 115 -2.15 2.74 -16.67
C THR A 115 -0.75 2.63 -16.06
N GLY A 116 -0.59 1.84 -14.99
CA GLY A 116 0.67 1.75 -14.23
C GLY A 116 1.03 3.05 -13.48
N GLN A 117 0.10 3.99 -13.38
CA GLN A 117 0.26 5.24 -12.63
C GLN A 117 -0.64 5.25 -11.40
N PRO A 118 -0.22 5.91 -10.30
CA PRO A 118 -1.05 5.97 -9.11
C PRO A 118 -2.41 6.62 -9.34
N ARG A 119 -2.44 7.67 -10.16
CA ARG A 119 -3.70 8.28 -10.58
C ARG A 119 -4.25 7.55 -11.80
N ARG A 120 -5.50 7.09 -11.73
CA ARG A 120 -6.18 6.50 -12.88
C ARG A 120 -6.57 7.61 -13.87
N ASP A 121 -6.28 7.40 -15.15
CA ASP A 121 -6.51 8.40 -16.20
C ASP A 121 -8.00 8.51 -16.57
N ASP A 122 -8.74 7.42 -16.40
CA ASP A 122 -10.17 7.37 -16.61
C ASP A 122 -10.97 7.64 -15.33
N ARG A 123 -12.14 8.24 -15.53
CA ARG A 123 -13.07 8.57 -14.45
C ARG A 123 -14.08 7.45 -14.31
N GLY A 124 -14.44 7.12 -13.07
CA GLY A 124 -15.64 6.34 -12.81
C GLY A 124 -16.83 7.25 -13.10
N THR A 125 -17.41 7.20 -14.30
CA THR A 125 -18.48 8.12 -14.74
C THR A 125 -19.85 7.44 -14.79
N LEU A 126 -20.79 7.93 -14.00
CA LEU A 126 -22.21 7.61 -14.07
C LEU A 126 -22.99 8.75 -14.72
N ARG A 127 -23.43 8.52 -15.96
CA ARG A 127 -24.34 9.40 -16.70
C ARG A 127 -25.78 9.11 -16.29
N MET A 128 -26.49 10.14 -15.84
CA MET A 128 -27.93 10.10 -15.58
C MET A 128 -28.67 11.01 -16.55
N ASP A 129 -29.70 10.49 -17.21
CA ASP A 129 -30.58 11.26 -18.10
C ASP A 129 -32.04 10.99 -17.71
N LEU A 130 -32.74 12.02 -17.21
CA LEU A 130 -34.12 11.93 -16.72
C LEU A 130 -35.13 11.50 -17.80
N ARG A 131 -34.75 11.62 -19.08
CA ARG A 131 -35.59 11.20 -20.21
C ARG A 131 -35.39 9.72 -20.58
N SER A 132 -34.37 9.08 -20.01
CA SER A 132 -34.12 7.66 -20.27
C SER A 132 -35.18 6.81 -19.57
N ALA A 133 -35.68 5.81 -20.30
CA ALA A 133 -36.57 4.81 -19.71
C ALA A 133 -35.89 4.13 -18.52
N ASN A 134 -36.64 3.96 -17.42
CA ASN A 134 -36.17 3.33 -16.17
C ASN A 134 -35.02 4.06 -15.46
N ASN A 135 -34.85 5.38 -15.64
CA ASN A 135 -33.94 6.13 -14.78
C ASN A 135 -34.49 6.17 -13.34
N PRO A 136 -33.76 5.64 -12.34
CA PRO A 136 -34.21 5.64 -10.94
C PRO A 136 -34.40 7.04 -10.38
N LEU A 137 -33.70 8.04 -10.92
CA LEU A 137 -33.82 9.44 -10.52
C LEU A 137 -35.01 10.16 -11.16
N ALA A 138 -35.77 9.50 -12.03
CA ALA A 138 -36.87 10.16 -12.75
C ALA A 138 -37.99 10.63 -11.79
N PRO A 139 -38.57 9.82 -10.90
CA PRO A 139 -39.65 10.30 -10.03
C PRO A 139 -39.21 11.52 -9.22
N PRO A 140 -39.96 12.63 -9.18
CA PRO A 140 -39.59 13.78 -8.36
C PRO A 140 -39.43 13.40 -6.88
N GLY A 141 -38.35 13.84 -6.25
CA GLY A 141 -38.01 13.47 -4.88
C GLY A 141 -36.52 13.58 -4.56
N ILE A 142 -36.18 13.18 -3.33
CA ILE A 142 -34.80 13.09 -2.87
C ILE A 142 -34.27 11.69 -3.16
N HIS A 143 -33.14 11.65 -3.84
CA HIS A 143 -32.43 10.45 -4.23
C HIS A 143 -31.03 10.42 -3.63
N LEU A 144 -30.51 9.21 -3.43
CA LEU A 144 -29.13 8.98 -3.00
C LEU A 144 -28.37 8.29 -4.12
N ILE A 145 -27.22 8.85 -4.48
CA ILE A 145 -26.26 8.22 -5.39
C ILE A 145 -24.96 8.03 -4.61
N GLU A 146 -24.40 6.83 -4.67
CA GLU A 146 -23.13 6.54 -4.02
C GLU A 146 -22.21 5.73 -4.93
N ALA A 147 -20.97 6.20 -5.06
CA ALA A 147 -19.89 5.48 -5.72
C ALA A 147 -19.08 4.73 -4.67
N PHE A 148 -18.90 3.42 -4.88
CA PHE A 148 -17.97 2.58 -4.14
C PHE A 148 -16.76 2.33 -5.03
N VAL A 149 -15.57 2.64 -4.53
CA VAL A 149 -14.29 2.39 -5.22
C VAL A 149 -13.55 1.31 -4.47
N THR A 150 -13.17 0.24 -5.15
CA THR A 150 -12.56 -0.94 -4.54
C THR A 150 -11.50 -1.58 -5.42
N ASP A 151 -10.54 -2.23 -4.78
CA ASP A 151 -9.49 -3.07 -5.37
C ASP A 151 -9.85 -4.58 -5.36
N ARG A 152 -10.95 -4.95 -4.71
CA ARG A 152 -11.40 -6.34 -4.53
C ARG A 152 -12.90 -6.47 -4.81
N HIS A 153 -13.32 -7.67 -5.18
CA HIS A 153 -14.74 -7.97 -5.33
C HIS A 153 -15.50 -7.69 -4.02
N LEU A 154 -16.72 -7.17 -4.14
CA LEU A 154 -17.57 -6.85 -2.99
C LEU A 154 -18.70 -7.88 -2.84
N THR A 155 -18.83 -8.44 -1.64
CA THR A 155 -20.01 -9.19 -1.22
C THR A 155 -20.77 -8.35 -0.20
N ASN A 156 -22.03 -8.02 -0.48
CA ASN A 156 -22.85 -7.13 0.36
C ASN A 156 -22.15 -5.79 0.68
N ARG A 157 -21.49 -5.20 -0.34
CA ARG A 157 -20.76 -3.93 -0.25
C ARG A 157 -19.53 -3.97 0.68
N GLN A 158 -19.09 -5.15 1.09
CA GLN A 158 -17.85 -5.35 1.84
C GLN A 158 -16.83 -6.06 0.97
N PRO A 159 -15.54 -5.71 1.04
CA PRO A 159 -14.50 -6.47 0.35
C PRO A 159 -14.56 -7.93 0.76
N ASP A 160 -14.42 -8.82 -0.21
CA ASP A 160 -14.28 -10.25 0.07
C ASP A 160 -13.10 -10.51 1.03
N PRO A 161 -13.12 -11.64 1.76
CA PRO A 161 -12.05 -11.98 2.69
C PRO A 161 -10.66 -11.89 2.06
N PRO A 162 -9.62 -11.55 2.85
CA PRO A 162 -8.26 -11.41 2.34
C PRO A 162 -7.74 -12.74 1.78
N ASP A 163 -6.96 -12.65 0.70
CA ASP A 163 -6.17 -13.81 0.24
C ASP A 163 -5.09 -14.14 1.28
N GLU A 164 -4.92 -15.42 1.56
CA GLU A 164 -3.91 -15.94 2.48
C GLU A 164 -2.80 -16.66 1.72
N VAL A 165 -1.55 -16.27 1.95
CA VAL A 165 -0.38 -16.93 1.38
C VAL A 165 0.42 -17.56 2.51
N ILE A 166 0.63 -18.87 2.43
CA ILE A 166 1.48 -19.61 3.37
C ILE A 166 2.94 -19.47 2.90
N LEU A 167 3.77 -18.91 3.78
CA LEU A 167 5.19 -18.73 3.55
C LEU A 167 5.98 -20.03 3.81
N ALA A 168 7.19 -20.11 3.28
CA ALA A 168 8.07 -21.27 3.43
C ALA A 168 8.48 -21.53 4.90
N ASP A 169 8.40 -20.53 5.77
CA ASP A 169 8.66 -20.62 7.21
C ASP A 169 7.41 -21.02 8.03
N GLY A 170 6.27 -21.27 7.36
CA GLY A 170 4.99 -21.58 8.01
C GLY A 170 4.21 -20.35 8.47
N GLY A 171 4.70 -19.13 8.23
CA GLY A 171 3.97 -17.89 8.44
C GLY A 171 2.80 -17.74 7.46
N VAL A 172 1.81 -16.92 7.83
CA VAL A 172 0.68 -16.58 6.95
C VAL A 172 0.68 -15.09 6.70
N VAL A 173 0.74 -14.71 5.42
CA VAL A 173 0.56 -13.33 4.97
C VAL A 173 -0.86 -13.16 4.46
N LYS A 174 -1.53 -12.10 4.90
CA LYS A 174 -2.88 -11.74 4.44
C LYS A 174 -2.80 -10.50 3.58
N ASN A 175 -3.40 -10.55 2.40
CA ASN A 175 -3.52 -9.38 1.53
C ASN A 175 -4.95 -8.82 1.59
N PRO A 176 -5.23 -7.76 2.37
CA PRO A 176 -6.57 -7.21 2.51
C PRO A 176 -7.05 -6.52 1.24
N GLY A 177 -8.37 -6.43 1.09
CA GLY A 177 -9.02 -5.61 0.07
C GLY A 177 -9.68 -4.43 0.75
N PHE A 178 -9.84 -3.35 0.02
CA PHE A 178 -10.34 -2.09 0.54
C PHE A 178 -11.49 -1.56 -0.30
N VAL A 179 -12.33 -0.77 0.37
CA VAL A 179 -13.41 -0.03 -0.27
C VAL A 179 -13.50 1.34 0.35
N THR A 180 -13.70 2.35 -0.50
CA THR A 180 -14.00 3.73 -0.10
C THR A 180 -15.22 4.22 -0.86
N SER A 181 -15.95 5.19 -0.33
CA SER A 181 -17.17 5.68 -0.98
C SER A 181 -17.30 7.20 -1.01
N TYR A 182 -18.07 7.68 -1.99
CA TYR A 182 -18.46 9.08 -2.13
C TYR A 182 -19.93 9.16 -2.53
N ALA A 183 -20.68 10.04 -1.89
CA ALA A 183 -22.14 10.14 -2.06
C ALA A 183 -22.61 11.53 -2.44
N TRP A 184 -23.63 11.57 -3.29
CA TRP A 184 -24.42 12.74 -3.64
C TRP A 184 -25.88 12.56 -3.23
N VAL A 185 -26.48 13.64 -2.75
CA VAL A 185 -27.92 13.74 -2.56
C VAL A 185 -28.49 14.56 -3.71
N VAL A 186 -29.46 14.02 -4.42
CA VAL A 186 -30.04 14.65 -5.60
C VAL A 186 -31.52 14.85 -5.37
N ASN A 187 -31.98 16.09 -5.39
CA ASN A 187 -33.40 16.41 -5.40
C ASN A 187 -33.86 16.61 -6.85
N THR A 188 -34.52 15.59 -7.40
CA THR A 188 -35.17 15.69 -8.70
C THR A 188 -36.49 16.42 -8.54
N VAL A 189 -36.76 17.39 -9.41
CA VAL A 189 -38.00 18.15 -9.42
C VAL A 189 -38.72 17.98 -10.75
N ALA A 190 -40.05 18.13 -10.75
CA ALA A 190 -40.81 18.22 -11.99
C ALA A 190 -40.38 19.50 -12.73
N GLY A 191 -39.66 19.31 -13.83
CA GLY A 191 -39.14 20.38 -14.69
C GLY A 191 -39.27 20.00 -16.16
N ASP A 192 -38.48 20.64 -17.03
CA ASP A 192 -38.61 20.53 -18.50
C ASP A 192 -38.29 19.14 -19.08
N CYS A 193 -37.88 18.22 -18.22
CA CYS A 193 -37.36 16.90 -18.57
C CYS A 193 -38.40 15.78 -18.47
N GLN A 194 -39.65 16.11 -18.07
CA GLN A 194 -40.75 15.17 -17.80
C GLN A 194 -42.09 15.73 -18.25
#